data_AF-A0A0C5WPD8-F1
#
_entry.id   AF-A0A0C5WPD8-F1
#
_cell.length_a   1.000
_cell.length_b   1.000
_cell.length_c   1.000
_cell.angle_alpha   90.00
_cell.angle_beta   90.00
_cell.angle_gamma   90.00
#
_symmetry.space_group_name_H-M   'P 1'
#
loop_
_entity.id
_entity.type
_entity.pdbx_description
1 polymer ?
#
loop_
_entity_poly.entity_id
_entity_poly.type
_entity_poly.pdbx_seq_one_letter_code
_entity_poly.pdbx_strand_id
1 'polypeptide(L)'
;MVLSILLFKECQSNKRPKYDAPTNLISNDTAQAYHEAYIEKYYNLPETIAQNNGVIPDDVSDVWYDLKVLEDYLNYVKVKSEALGLENPGIRVYFGAKKINGELKNTVFFTPTHRETTRAQEDPINYNSYDIESSDYGTAGMPPNGYKKTR
;
A
#
# COMPACT_ATOMS: atom_id res chain seq x y z
N MET A 1 -19.82 47.06 -17.44
CA MET A 1 -19.70 46.13 -16.30
C MET A 1 -19.35 44.73 -16.81
N VAL A 2 -18.20 44.54 -17.47
CA VAL A 2 -17.76 43.22 -17.99
C VAL A 2 -16.22 43.14 -18.03
N LEU A 3 -15.54 43.55 -16.95
CA LEU A 3 -14.07 43.45 -16.90
C LEU A 3 -13.52 42.96 -15.55
N SER A 4 -14.37 42.38 -14.69
CA SER A 4 -13.97 41.99 -13.34
C SER A 4 -14.04 40.48 -13.07
N ILE A 5 -14.36 39.65 -14.07
CA ILE A 5 -14.56 38.20 -13.87
C ILE A 5 -13.33 37.37 -14.29
N LEU A 6 -12.30 37.97 -14.90
CA LEU A 6 -11.12 37.23 -15.39
C LEU A 6 -9.93 37.16 -14.40
N LEU A 7 -10.00 37.78 -13.22
CA LEU A 7 -8.86 37.84 -12.28
C LEU A 7 -8.88 36.81 -11.14
N PHE A 8 -9.88 35.92 -11.06
CA PHE A 8 -9.98 34.93 -9.97
C PHE A 8 -9.69 33.48 -10.37
N LYS A 9 -9.06 33.23 -11.53
CA LYS A 9 -8.61 31.87 -11.92
C LYS A 9 -7.11 31.62 -11.86
N GLU A 10 -6.27 32.62 -11.54
CA GLU A 10 -4.81 32.45 -11.54
C GLU A 10 -4.13 32.30 -10.17
N CYS A 11 -4.88 32.27 -9.07
CA CYS A 11 -4.31 32.05 -7.72
C CYS A 11 -4.54 30.64 -7.16
N GLN A 12 -4.81 29.66 -8.02
CA GLN A 12 -4.63 28.24 -7.69
C GLN A 12 -3.30 27.78 -8.34
N SER A 13 -2.21 28.53 -8.14
CA SER A 13 -0.89 27.99 -8.46
C SER A 13 -0.75 26.74 -7.61
N ASN A 14 -0.72 25.58 -8.26
CA ASN A 14 -0.54 24.26 -7.67
C ASN A 14 0.51 24.29 -6.56
N LYS A 15 0.07 24.49 -5.30
CA LYS A 15 0.94 24.31 -4.13
C LYS A 15 1.10 22.81 -4.02
N ARG A 16 2.12 22.28 -4.70
CA ARG A 16 2.55 20.89 -4.52
C ARG A 16 2.66 20.67 -3.01
N PRO A 17 2.13 19.57 -2.47
CA PRO A 17 2.25 19.29 -1.06
C PRO A 17 3.74 19.34 -0.69
N LYS A 18 4.09 20.12 0.33
CA LYS A 18 5.46 20.16 0.84
C LYS A 18 5.68 18.86 1.60
N TYR A 19 6.56 18.00 1.11
CA TYR A 19 6.95 16.76 1.76
C TYR A 19 8.46 16.69 1.89
N ASP A 20 8.93 16.07 2.97
CA ASP A 20 10.33 15.70 3.13
C ASP A 20 10.60 14.41 2.37
N ALA A 21 11.81 14.29 1.80
CA ALA A 21 12.21 13.09 1.11
C ALA A 21 12.10 11.88 2.06
N PRO A 22 11.47 10.76 1.63
CA PRO A 22 11.42 9.56 2.46
C PRO A 22 12.83 9.05 2.75
N THR A 23 13.07 8.64 4.00
CA THR A 23 14.40 8.22 4.46
C THR A 23 14.72 6.76 4.14
N ASN A 24 13.72 5.99 3.69
CA ASN A 24 13.76 4.55 3.51
C ASN A 24 13.60 4.10 2.04
N LEU A 25 13.99 4.96 1.09
CA LEU A 25 13.96 4.61 -0.33
C LEU A 25 15.02 3.55 -0.67
N ILE A 26 14.64 2.53 -1.43
CA ILE A 26 15.57 1.59 -2.07
C ILE A 26 15.81 2.01 -3.53
N SER A 27 16.93 1.58 -4.11
CA SER A 27 17.20 1.82 -5.53
C SER A 27 16.29 0.97 -6.43
N ASN A 28 16.12 1.40 -7.68
CA ASN A 28 15.38 0.62 -8.68
C ASN A 28 16.01 -0.75 -8.94
N ASP A 29 17.35 -0.84 -8.90
CA ASP A 29 18.07 -2.12 -9.08
C ASP A 29 17.81 -3.06 -7.90
N THR A 30 17.80 -2.55 -6.67
CA THR A 30 17.43 -3.33 -5.48
C THR A 30 15.97 -3.81 -5.55
N ALA A 31 15.05 -2.94 -5.97
CA ALA A 31 13.64 -3.32 -6.15
C ALA A 31 13.47 -4.42 -7.21
N GLN A 32 14.19 -4.32 -8.34
CA GLN A 32 14.18 -5.35 -9.38
C GLN A 32 14.74 -6.68 -8.86
N ALA A 33 15.87 -6.66 -8.15
CA ALA A 33 16.47 -7.87 -7.57
C ALA A 33 15.53 -8.57 -6.58
N TYR A 34 14.77 -7.81 -5.77
CA TYR A 34 13.77 -8.39 -4.85
C TYR A 34 12.61 -9.06 -5.60
N HIS A 35 12.16 -8.47 -6.71
CA HIS A 35 11.12 -9.07 -7.54
C HIS A 35 11.59 -10.37 -8.21
N GLU A 36 12.81 -10.39 -8.75
CA GLU A 36 13.41 -11.59 -9.35
C GLU A 36 13.56 -12.73 -8.33
N ALA A 37 14.02 -12.41 -7.10
CA ALA A 37 14.10 -13.39 -6.02
C ALA A 37 12.72 -13.93 -5.58
N TYR A 38 11.68 -13.10 -5.61
CA TYR A 38 10.30 -13.55 -5.37
C TYR A 38 9.83 -14.54 -6.45
N ILE A 39 10.09 -14.24 -7.72
CA ILE A 39 9.79 -15.14 -8.85
C ILE A 39 10.52 -16.47 -8.63
N GLU A 40 11.84 -16.44 -8.39
CA GLU A 40 12.62 -17.65 -8.16
C GLU A 40 12.05 -18.50 -7.02
N LYS A 41 11.74 -17.87 -5.88
CA LYS A 41 11.14 -18.54 -4.72
C LYS A 41 9.80 -19.19 -5.05
N TYR A 42 8.95 -18.54 -5.86
CA TYR A 42 7.61 -19.04 -6.18
C TYR A 42 7.63 -20.18 -7.23
N TYR A 43 8.53 -20.09 -8.21
CA TYR A 43 8.70 -21.12 -9.24
C TYR A 43 9.42 -22.36 -8.74
N ASN A 44 10.26 -22.25 -7.70
CA ASN A 44 11.02 -23.36 -7.10
C ASN A 44 10.29 -24.02 -5.93
N LEU A 45 8.95 -24.08 -5.91
CA LEU A 45 8.18 -24.85 -4.92
C LEU A 45 7.73 -26.19 -5.53
N PRO A 46 8.48 -27.30 -5.34
CA PRO A 46 8.13 -28.63 -5.85
C PRO A 46 6.73 -29.08 -5.42
N GLU A 47 6.33 -28.71 -4.22
CA GLU A 47 5.06 -29.11 -3.61
C GLU A 47 3.85 -28.45 -4.31
N THR A 48 3.98 -27.18 -4.69
CA THR A 48 2.94 -26.42 -5.39
C THR A 48 2.80 -26.85 -6.85
N ILE A 49 3.91 -27.19 -7.50
CA ILE A 49 3.94 -27.77 -8.85
C ILE A 49 3.34 -29.18 -8.84
N ALA A 50 3.68 -30.00 -7.84
CA ALA A 50 3.16 -31.36 -7.71
C ALA A 50 1.65 -31.39 -7.43
N GLN A 51 1.14 -30.46 -6.61
CA GLN A 51 -0.31 -30.34 -6.33
C GLN A 51 -1.12 -29.78 -7.51
N ASN A 52 -0.48 -29.04 -8.42
CA ASN A 52 -1.13 -28.45 -9.61
C ASN A 52 -0.71 -29.11 -10.93
N ASN A 53 -0.32 -30.39 -10.93
CA ASN A 53 0.02 -31.16 -12.15
C ASN A 53 1.08 -30.49 -13.06
N GLY A 54 2.06 -29.78 -12.49
CA GLY A 54 3.07 -29.06 -13.26
C GLY A 54 2.71 -27.63 -13.62
N VAL A 55 1.52 -27.14 -13.24
CA VAL A 55 1.05 -25.79 -13.53
C VAL A 55 1.32 -24.87 -12.36
N ILE A 56 1.96 -23.73 -12.60
CA ILE A 56 2.14 -22.70 -11.58
C ILE A 56 0.77 -22.07 -11.31
N PRO A 57 0.27 -22.09 -10.07
CA PRO A 57 -1.01 -21.47 -9.77
C PRO A 57 -0.96 -19.96 -10.06
N ASP A 58 -2.01 -19.46 -10.72
CA ASP A 58 -2.20 -18.05 -10.98
C ASP A 58 -2.58 -17.34 -9.69
N ASP A 59 -1.58 -16.73 -9.05
CA ASP A 59 -1.70 -16.06 -7.77
C ASP A 59 -1.25 -14.60 -7.89
N VAL A 60 -1.71 -13.77 -6.96
CA VAL A 60 -1.45 -12.33 -7.00
C VAL A 60 0.01 -12.04 -6.63
N SER A 61 0.81 -11.62 -7.61
CA SER A 61 2.21 -11.22 -7.41
C SER A 61 2.39 -9.76 -7.03
N ASP A 62 1.44 -8.92 -7.40
CA ASP A 62 1.46 -7.48 -7.19
C ASP A 62 0.06 -6.93 -6.99
N VAL A 63 -0.03 -5.84 -6.23
CA VAL A 63 -1.27 -5.17 -5.90
C VAL A 63 -1.09 -3.69 -6.19
N TRP A 64 -1.89 -3.18 -7.12
CA TRP A 64 -1.85 -1.78 -7.51
C TRP A 64 -2.86 -0.95 -6.71
N TYR A 65 -2.44 0.22 -6.27
CA TYR A 65 -3.27 1.20 -5.58
C TYR A 65 -3.31 2.49 -6.39
N ASP A 66 -4.50 3.06 -6.54
CA ASP A 66 -4.63 4.43 -7.01
C ASP A 66 -3.98 5.38 -5.98
N LEU A 67 -3.10 6.26 -6.47
CA LEU A 67 -2.34 7.14 -5.59
C LEU A 67 -3.26 8.07 -4.79
N LYS A 68 -4.31 8.61 -5.42
CA LYS A 68 -5.25 9.50 -4.75
C LYS A 68 -6.03 8.76 -3.67
N VAL A 69 -6.51 7.55 -3.97
CA VAL A 69 -7.23 6.73 -2.97
C VAL A 69 -6.32 6.38 -1.80
N LEU A 70 -5.05 6.05 -2.06
CA LEU A 70 -4.08 5.79 -1.00
C LEU A 70 -3.83 7.05 -0.15
N GLU A 71 -3.63 8.22 -0.77
CA GLU A 71 -3.48 9.50 -0.07
C GLU A 71 -4.70 9.84 0.80
N ASP A 72 -5.92 9.68 0.25
CA ASP A 72 -7.17 9.90 0.97
C ASP A 72 -7.28 8.96 2.18
N TYR A 73 -6.88 7.69 2.04
CA TYR A 73 -6.86 6.74 3.15
C TYR A 73 -5.82 7.09 4.21
N LEU A 74 -4.62 7.53 3.82
CA LEU A 74 -3.61 8.01 4.78
C LEU A 74 -4.12 9.24 5.56
N ASN A 75 -4.86 10.14 4.92
CA ASN A 75 -5.49 11.28 5.57
C ASN A 75 -6.63 10.85 6.50
N TYR A 76 -7.45 9.89 6.06
CA TYR A 76 -8.50 9.27 6.88
C TYR A 76 -7.95 8.73 8.20
N VAL A 77 -6.86 7.96 8.13
CA VAL A 77 -6.20 7.38 9.31
C VAL A 77 -5.73 8.48 10.25
N LYS A 78 -5.05 9.52 9.74
CA LYS A 78 -4.59 10.64 10.58
C LYS A 78 -5.73 11.32 11.33
N VAL A 79 -6.82 11.65 10.64
CA VAL A 79 -7.99 12.32 11.22
C VAL A 79 -8.66 11.45 12.28
N LYS A 80 -8.81 10.15 12.00
CA LYS A 80 -9.42 9.21 12.95
C LYS A 80 -8.53 8.95 14.18
N SER A 81 -7.22 8.83 13.99
CA SER A 81 -6.27 8.69 15.10
C SER A 81 -6.32 9.91 16.01
N GLU A 82 -6.33 11.12 15.46
CA GLU A 82 -6.46 12.37 16.24
C GLU A 82 -7.78 12.40 17.02
N ALA A 83 -8.90 12.06 16.38
CA ALA A 83 -10.20 12.02 17.04
C ALA A 83 -10.29 11.00 18.19
N LEU A 84 -9.47 9.94 18.15
CA LEU A 84 -9.39 8.91 19.19
C LEU A 84 -8.29 9.20 20.23
N GLY A 85 -7.55 10.31 20.10
CA GLY A 85 -6.42 10.62 20.99
C GLY A 85 -5.22 9.68 20.83
N LEU A 86 -5.10 9.02 19.67
CA LEU A 86 -4.00 8.13 19.36
C LEU A 86 -2.82 8.91 18.78
N GLU A 87 -1.65 8.72 19.37
CA GLU A 87 -0.44 9.42 18.95
C GLU A 87 0.37 8.59 17.93
N ASN A 88 1.17 9.30 17.12
CA ASN A 88 2.11 8.72 16.16
C ASN A 88 1.47 7.67 15.22
N PRO A 89 0.46 8.07 14.42
CA PRO A 89 -0.21 7.15 13.52
C PRO A 89 0.76 6.55 12.51
N GLY A 90 0.58 5.28 12.21
CA GLY A 90 1.32 4.54 11.19
C GLY A 90 0.42 3.63 10.39
N ILE A 91 1.02 2.90 9.45
CA ILE A 91 0.36 1.89 8.64
C ILE A 91 1.18 0.60 8.72
N ARG A 92 0.48 -0.50 8.99
CA ARG A 92 1.00 -1.85 8.84
C ARG A 92 0.41 -2.48 7.59
N VAL A 93 1.23 -3.20 6.82
CA VAL A 93 0.78 -3.95 5.65
C VAL A 93 0.70 -5.42 6.04
N TYR A 94 -0.46 -6.03 5.84
CA TYR A 94 -0.66 -7.47 6.04
C TYR A 94 -0.71 -8.18 4.70
N PHE A 95 -0.08 -9.34 4.61
CA PHE A 95 -0.37 -10.34 3.60
C PHE A 95 -1.59 -11.15 4.07
N GLY A 96 -2.60 -11.27 3.22
CA GLY A 96 -3.83 -12.00 3.49
C GLY A 96 -4.27 -12.84 2.31
N ALA A 97 -5.42 -13.49 2.43
CA ALA A 97 -6.07 -14.19 1.33
C ALA A 97 -7.57 -13.85 1.31
N LYS A 98 -8.13 -13.69 0.11
CA LYS A 98 -9.56 -13.48 -0.10
C LYS A 98 -10.13 -14.50 -1.08
N LYS A 99 -11.39 -14.85 -0.89
CA LYS A 99 -12.08 -15.80 -1.75
C LYS A 99 -12.66 -15.08 -2.96
N ILE A 100 -12.18 -15.42 -4.16
CA ILE A 100 -12.66 -14.87 -5.44
C ILE A 100 -13.15 -16.03 -6.27
N ASN A 101 -14.43 -16.01 -6.68
CA ASN A 101 -15.05 -17.07 -7.49
C ASN A 101 -14.87 -18.50 -6.95
N GLY A 102 -14.75 -18.66 -5.63
CA GLY A 102 -14.57 -19.98 -5.00
C GLY A 102 -13.11 -20.30 -4.62
N GLU A 103 -12.14 -19.59 -5.18
CA GLU A 103 -10.71 -19.82 -4.98
C GLU A 103 -10.12 -18.84 -3.96
N LEU A 104 -9.19 -19.30 -3.11
CA LEU A 104 -8.41 -18.42 -2.25
C LEU A 104 -7.26 -17.82 -3.07
N LYS A 105 -7.22 -16.48 -3.13
CA LYS A 105 -6.18 -15.70 -3.82
C LYS A 105 -5.47 -14.82 -2.80
N ASN A 106 -4.16 -14.63 -2.96
CA ASN A 106 -3.42 -13.70 -2.10
C ASN A 106 -3.94 -12.27 -2.25
N THR A 107 -3.81 -11.49 -1.17
CA THR A 107 -4.07 -10.04 -1.17
C THR A 107 -3.15 -9.37 -0.16
N VAL A 108 -3.09 -8.04 -0.21
CA VAL A 108 -2.50 -7.22 0.85
C VAL A 108 -3.48 -6.16 1.29
N PHE A 109 -3.47 -5.81 2.57
CA PHE A 109 -4.29 -4.71 3.08
C PHE A 109 -3.52 -3.88 4.10
N PHE A 110 -3.90 -2.61 4.20
CA PHE A 110 -3.32 -1.63 5.11
C PHE A 110 -4.14 -1.55 6.39
N THR A 111 -3.51 -1.73 7.54
CA THR A 111 -4.11 -1.57 8.86
C THR A 111 -3.50 -0.38 9.59
N PRO A 112 -4.31 0.53 10.14
CA PRO A 112 -3.82 1.66 10.92
C PRO A 112 -3.11 1.21 12.19
N THR A 113 -2.07 1.93 12.59
CA THR A 113 -1.34 1.69 13.85
C THR A 113 -1.15 2.98 14.63
N HIS A 114 -0.81 2.86 15.91
CA HIS A 114 -0.37 3.98 16.76
C HIS A 114 0.83 3.55 17.61
N ARG A 115 1.60 4.53 18.10
CA ARG A 115 2.67 4.30 19.08
C ARG A 115 2.45 5.19 20.29
N GLU A 116 2.49 4.56 21.45
CA GLU A 116 2.56 5.26 22.72
C GLU A 116 3.99 5.75 22.94
N THR A 117 4.17 7.04 23.21
CA THR A 117 5.46 7.57 23.66
C THR A 117 5.57 7.44 25.17
N THR A 118 5.66 6.22 25.70
CA THR A 118 6.04 6.05 27.10
C THR A 118 7.55 6.30 27.23
N ARG A 119 7.94 7.12 28.22
CA ARG A 119 9.33 7.58 28.43
C ARG A 119 10.36 6.48 28.78
N ALA A 120 9.98 5.20 28.71
CA ALA A 120 10.76 4.09 29.25
C ALA A 120 11.00 2.92 28.28
N GLN A 121 10.55 3.01 27.02
CA GLN A 121 10.78 1.95 26.03
C GLN A 121 11.82 2.40 25.00
N GLU A 122 12.96 1.71 24.95
CA GLU A 122 14.00 1.91 23.94
C GLU A 122 13.49 1.61 22.52
N ASP A 123 12.44 0.77 22.42
CA ASP A 123 11.70 0.50 21.19
C ASP A 123 10.20 0.72 21.40
N PRO A 124 9.61 1.82 20.90
CA PRO A 124 8.18 2.05 21.03
C PRO A 124 7.38 0.98 20.26
N ILE A 125 6.51 0.27 20.97
CA ILE A 125 5.64 -0.76 20.38
C ILE A 125 4.63 -0.10 19.43
N ASN A 126 4.53 -0.62 18.21
CA ASN A 126 3.49 -0.23 17.24
C ASN A 126 2.24 -1.11 17.43
N TYR A 127 1.17 -0.55 17.99
CA TYR A 127 -0.11 -1.24 18.17
C TYR A 127 -1.02 -1.04 16.96
N ASN A 128 -1.81 -2.05 16.61
CA ASN A 128 -2.88 -1.87 15.63
C ASN A 128 -4.02 -1.05 16.24
N SER A 129 -4.55 -0.10 15.47
CA SER A 129 -5.69 0.73 15.85
C SER A 129 -6.97 0.08 15.30
N TYR A 130 -7.47 -0.96 15.97
CA TYR A 130 -8.62 -1.75 15.48
C TYR A 130 -9.94 -0.96 15.38
N ASP A 131 -10.02 0.19 16.05
CA ASP A 131 -11.16 1.12 15.95
C ASP A 131 -11.11 2.01 14.69
N ILE A 132 -10.10 1.83 13.84
CA ILE A 132 -9.98 2.49 12.53
C ILE A 132 -9.92 1.39 11.46
N GLU A 133 -10.79 1.52 10.46
CA GLU A 133 -10.99 0.52 9.41
C GLU A 133 -9.74 0.31 8.57
N SER A 134 -9.48 -0.95 8.22
CA SER A 134 -8.42 -1.33 7.29
C SER A 134 -8.84 -1.14 5.83
N SER A 135 -7.87 -1.02 4.92
CA SER A 135 -8.08 -0.79 3.49
C SER A 135 -7.43 -1.87 2.62
N ASP A 136 -8.24 -2.59 1.84
CA ASP A 136 -7.83 -3.60 0.83
C ASP A 136 -8.05 -3.07 -0.60
N TYR A 137 -8.00 -1.74 -0.83
CA TYR A 137 -8.32 -1.12 -2.14
C TYR A 137 -7.27 -1.32 -3.23
N GLY A 138 -6.51 -2.40 -3.12
CA GLY A 138 -5.59 -2.84 -4.13
C GLY A 138 -6.34 -3.61 -5.21
N THR A 139 -6.38 -3.09 -6.44
CA THR A 139 -6.70 -3.95 -7.59
C THR A 139 -5.42 -4.68 -7.93
N ALA A 140 -5.27 -5.91 -7.46
CA ALA A 140 -4.53 -6.89 -8.24
C ALA A 140 -5.18 -6.85 -9.62
N GLY A 141 -4.45 -6.43 -10.65
CA GLY A 141 -5.00 -6.33 -12.00
C GLY A 141 -5.82 -7.58 -12.30
N MET A 142 -7.02 -7.41 -12.85
CA MET A 142 -7.77 -8.52 -13.41
C MET A 142 -7.60 -8.42 -14.93
N PRO A 143 -6.67 -9.16 -15.58
CA PRO A 143 -5.67 -10.10 -15.04
C PRO A 143 -4.37 -9.41 -14.53
N PRO A 144 -3.51 -10.11 -13.77
CA PRO A 144 -2.22 -9.61 -13.33
C PRO A 144 -1.42 -9.20 -14.56
N ASN A 145 -1.16 -7.91 -14.73
CA ASN A 145 -0.25 -7.47 -15.77
C ASN A 145 1.14 -7.81 -15.27
N GLY A 146 1.69 -8.94 -15.71
CA GLY A 146 3.10 -9.26 -15.46
C GLY A 146 3.97 -8.03 -15.75
N TYR A 147 4.99 -7.80 -14.91
CA TYR A 147 5.87 -6.64 -14.97
C TYR A 147 6.39 -6.40 -16.39
N LYS A 148 5.76 -5.48 -17.13
CA LYS A 148 6.25 -5.02 -18.43
C LYS A 148 7.09 -3.78 -18.17
N LYS A 149 8.41 -3.86 -18.42
CA LYS A 149 9.24 -2.68 -18.66
C LYS A 149 8.65 -1.94 -19.86
N THR A 150 7.79 -0.95 -19.62
CA THR A 150 7.44 0.02 -20.65
C THR A 150 8.64 0.93 -20.84
N ARG A 151 9.18 0.93 -22.07
CA ARG A 151 10.23 1.85 -22.54
C ARG A 151 9.79 3.30 -22.44
#